data_AF-A0AAU9IBP6-F1
#
_entry.id   AF-A0AAU9IBP6-F1
#
_cell.length_a   1.000
_cell.length_b   1.000
_cell.length_c   1.000
_cell.angle_alpha   90.00
_cell.angle_beta   90.00
_cell.angle_gamma   90.00
#
_symmetry.space_group_name_H-M   'P 1'
#
loop_
_entity.id
_entity.type
_entity.pdbx_description
1 polymer ?
#
loop_
_entity_poly.entity_id
_entity_poly.type
_entity_poly.pdbx_seq_one_letter_code
_entity_poly.pdbx_strand_id
1 'polypeptide(L)'
;MESDIRDDFQCVICLGVLVSPVFHEACRKYFCSTCINQFMRNSHDCPYCRGLLSSSSVLPDPNLSEQISITEFTCNCGAKMPYSGYNNHMGECTSIRALIKHAVETTEKPPVPVVNRWTFKCPSCDQRNLDRQGLLDHYSQRHRGKSGVCPICSAMPWGDPNYVSSNLNSHLQSRHKYDTDTYTDYSMDDDAILQKVLQDSLHNR
;
A
#
# COMPACT_ATOMS: atom_id res chain seq x y z
N MET A 1 1.35 -2.91 -34.27
CA MET A 1 0.08 -3.62 -34.04
C MET A 1 -0.29 -3.35 -32.61
N GLU A 2 -1.27 -2.49 -32.37
CA GLU A 2 -1.76 -2.18 -31.03
C GLU A 2 -2.38 -3.45 -30.44
N SER A 3 -1.76 -3.97 -29.38
CA SER A 3 -2.18 -5.18 -28.67
C SER A 3 -2.98 -4.87 -27.41
N ASP A 4 -3.23 -3.59 -27.17
CA ASP A 4 -3.98 -3.09 -26.02
C ASP A 4 -5.47 -2.98 -26.38
N ILE A 5 -6.31 -3.15 -25.36
CA ILE A 5 -7.74 -2.90 -25.51
C ILE A 5 -7.90 -1.46 -25.96
N ARG A 6 -8.72 -1.20 -26.99
CA ARG A 6 -9.07 0.17 -27.37
C ARG A 6 -9.60 0.94 -26.15
N ASP A 7 -9.09 2.14 -25.94
CA ASP A 7 -9.50 3.02 -24.83
C ASP A 7 -11.03 3.19 -24.73
N ASP A 8 -11.71 3.26 -25.87
CA ASP A 8 -13.17 3.40 -25.94
C ASP A 8 -13.94 2.15 -25.48
N PHE A 9 -13.29 0.98 -25.47
CA PHE A 9 -13.88 -0.30 -25.05
C PHE A 9 -13.42 -0.73 -23.66
N GLN A 10 -12.55 0.05 -23.01
CA GLN A 10 -11.97 -0.30 -21.72
C GLN A 10 -12.77 0.29 -20.55
N CYS A 11 -13.01 -0.53 -19.53
CA CYS A 11 -13.57 -0.06 -18.27
C CYS A 11 -12.49 0.60 -17.42
N VAL A 12 -12.73 1.83 -16.96
CA VAL A 12 -11.76 2.54 -16.08
C VAL A 12 -11.65 1.97 -14.67
N ILE A 13 -12.53 1.03 -14.27
CA ILE A 13 -12.49 0.38 -12.95
C ILE A 13 -11.75 -0.96 -13.03
N CYS A 14 -12.21 -1.90 -13.86
CA CYS A 14 -11.60 -3.23 -13.93
C CYS A 14 -10.45 -3.33 -14.94
N LEU A 15 -10.24 -2.30 -15.77
CA LEU A 15 -9.24 -2.23 -16.84
C LEU A 15 -9.39 -3.30 -17.93
N GLY A 16 -10.44 -4.12 -17.87
CA GLY A 16 -10.83 -5.06 -18.94
C GLY A 16 -11.79 -4.43 -19.95
N VAL A 17 -12.25 -5.24 -20.91
CA VAL A 17 -13.27 -4.84 -21.88
C VAL A 17 -14.61 -4.61 -21.16
N LEU A 18 -15.34 -3.57 -21.56
CA LEU A 18 -16.64 -3.23 -20.98
C LEU A 18 -17.66 -4.37 -21.12
N VAL A 19 -18.33 -4.72 -20.02
CA VAL A 19 -19.46 -5.66 -19.97
C VAL A 19 -20.70 -4.89 -19.55
N SER A 20 -21.75 -4.92 -20.39
CA SER A 20 -22.94 -4.08 -20.24
C SER A 20 -22.55 -2.60 -20.01
N PRO A 21 -21.96 -1.94 -21.02
CA PRO A 21 -21.35 -0.63 -20.88
C PRO A 21 -22.37 0.42 -20.42
N VAL A 22 -21.95 1.18 -19.42
CA VAL A 22 -22.65 2.37 -18.93
C VAL A 22 -21.66 3.53 -18.88
N PHE A 23 -22.12 4.76 -19.07
CA PHE A 23 -21.28 5.95 -18.97
C PHE A 23 -21.84 6.95 -17.97
N HIS A 24 -20.94 7.69 -17.34
CA HIS A 24 -21.31 8.83 -16.51
C HIS A 24 -21.59 10.04 -17.41
N GLU A 25 -22.77 10.64 -17.32
CA GLU A 25 -23.20 11.74 -18.20
C GLU A 25 -22.26 12.96 -18.16
N ALA A 26 -21.74 13.31 -16.98
CA ALA A 26 -20.94 14.52 -16.82
C ALA A 26 -19.53 14.42 -17.43
N CYS A 27 -18.86 13.26 -17.33
CA CYS A 27 -17.49 13.08 -17.82
C CYS A 27 -17.36 12.14 -19.02
N ARG A 28 -18.46 11.51 -19.45
CA ARG A 28 -18.54 10.58 -20.60
C ARG A 28 -17.54 9.43 -20.52
N LYS A 29 -17.14 9.02 -19.32
CA LYS A 29 -16.32 7.82 -19.12
C LYS A 29 -17.17 6.59 -18.92
N TYR A 30 -16.70 5.49 -19.49
CA TYR A 30 -17.38 4.20 -19.51
C TYR A 30 -16.94 3.28 -18.38
N PHE A 31 -17.89 2.50 -17.91
CA PHE A 31 -17.74 1.52 -16.86
C PHE A 31 -18.54 0.27 -17.21
N CYS A 32 -18.14 -0.90 -16.70
CA CYS A 32 -19.05 -2.03 -16.64
C CYS A 32 -20.18 -1.70 -15.65
N SER A 33 -21.41 -2.08 -15.99
CA SER A 33 -22.57 -1.87 -15.11
C SER A 33 -22.33 -2.44 -13.71
N THR A 34 -21.76 -3.64 -13.60
CA THR A 34 -21.45 -4.26 -12.30
C THR A 34 -20.38 -3.50 -11.52
N CYS A 35 -19.31 -3.06 -12.21
CA CYS A 35 -18.20 -2.33 -11.58
C CYS A 35 -18.65 -1.00 -10.97
N ILE A 36 -19.40 -0.18 -11.71
CA ILE A 36 -19.84 1.12 -11.20
C ILE A 36 -20.89 0.97 -10.10
N ASN A 37 -21.82 0.02 -10.24
CA ASN A 37 -22.82 -0.24 -9.20
C ASN A 37 -22.20 -0.74 -7.90
N GLN A 38 -21.13 -1.52 -7.96
CA GLN A 38 -20.39 -1.94 -6.77
C GLN A 38 -19.65 -0.75 -6.14
N PHE A 39 -19.04 0.11 -6.95
CA PHE A 39 -18.37 1.31 -6.46
C PHE A 39 -19.33 2.29 -5.76
N MET A 40 -20.52 2.50 -6.33
CA MET A 40 -21.57 3.38 -5.78
C MET A 40 -22.07 2.96 -4.38
N ARG A 41 -21.78 1.75 -3.92
CA ARG A 41 -22.15 1.32 -2.56
C ARG A 41 -21.33 2.01 -1.47
N ASN A 42 -20.13 2.50 -1.81
CA ASN A 42 -19.19 3.08 -0.85
C ASN A 42 -18.86 4.54 -1.13
N SER A 43 -19.19 5.05 -2.33
CA SER A 43 -18.85 6.42 -2.73
C SER A 43 -19.90 6.99 -3.70
N HIS A 44 -20.12 8.29 -3.59
CA HIS A 44 -20.98 9.07 -4.48
C HIS A 44 -20.17 10.01 -5.39
N ASP A 45 -18.86 9.80 -5.50
CA ASP A 45 -17.98 10.56 -6.38
C ASP A 45 -17.54 9.70 -7.57
N CYS A 46 -17.56 10.24 -8.78
CA CYS A 46 -17.14 9.51 -9.97
C CYS A 46 -15.66 9.06 -9.83
N PRO A 47 -15.34 7.76 -10.04
CA PRO A 47 -13.96 7.25 -9.93
C PRO A 47 -12.95 7.97 -10.84
N TYR A 48 -13.45 8.60 -11.91
CA TYR A 48 -12.61 9.28 -12.89
C TYR A 48 -12.50 10.79 -12.63
N CYS A 49 -13.64 11.51 -12.62
CA CYS A 49 -13.64 12.97 -12.52
C CYS A 49 -13.94 13.52 -11.12
N ARG A 50 -14.27 12.65 -10.15
CA ARG A 50 -14.74 13.01 -8.80
C ARG A 50 -16.01 13.88 -8.74
N GLY A 51 -16.72 14.03 -9.86
CA GLY A 51 -18.02 14.69 -9.89
C GLY A 51 -19.13 13.84 -9.27
N LEU A 52 -20.26 14.44 -8.94
CA LEU A 52 -21.39 13.76 -8.29
C LEU A 52 -21.89 12.57 -9.13
N LEU A 53 -21.90 11.39 -8.50
CA LEU A 53 -22.26 10.13 -9.10
C LEU A 53 -23.52 9.56 -8.42
N SER A 54 -24.57 9.38 -9.22
CA SER A 54 -25.82 8.74 -8.80
C SER A 54 -26.26 7.71 -9.84
N SER A 55 -27.21 6.85 -9.46
CA SER A 55 -27.80 5.89 -10.40
C SER A 55 -28.50 6.56 -11.59
N SER A 56 -28.98 7.79 -11.41
CA SER A 56 -29.60 8.57 -12.48
C SER A 56 -28.59 9.20 -13.44
N SER A 57 -27.36 9.48 -12.99
CA SER A 57 -26.32 10.10 -13.83
C SER A 57 -25.49 9.08 -14.62
N VAL A 58 -25.82 7.78 -14.50
CA VAL A 58 -25.15 6.70 -15.21
C VAL A 58 -26.13 6.02 -16.16
N LEU A 59 -25.83 6.11 -17.45
CA LEU A 59 -26.73 5.67 -18.52
C LEU A 59 -26.12 4.50 -19.30
N PRO A 60 -26.93 3.52 -19.74
CA PRO A 60 -26.46 2.45 -20.61
C PRO A 60 -26.21 2.94 -22.04
N ASP A 61 -25.28 2.27 -22.73
CA ASP A 61 -25.04 2.49 -24.17
C ASP A 61 -25.18 1.16 -24.96
N PRO A 62 -26.38 0.88 -25.51
CA PRO A 62 -26.59 -0.32 -26.31
C PRO A 62 -25.77 -0.37 -27.60
N ASN A 63 -25.49 0.79 -28.22
CA ASN A 63 -24.73 0.84 -29.47
C ASN A 63 -23.28 0.44 -29.21
N LEU A 64 -22.68 0.93 -28.12
CA LEU A 64 -21.34 0.51 -27.72
C LEU A 64 -21.31 -0.99 -27.38
N SER A 65 -22.35 -1.51 -26.72
CA SER A 65 -22.47 -2.94 -26.42
C SER A 65 -22.49 -3.80 -27.69
N GLU A 66 -23.17 -3.35 -28.74
CA GLU A 66 -23.19 -4.02 -30.05
C GLU A 66 -21.81 -3.94 -30.72
N GLN A 67 -21.18 -2.77 -30.73
CA GLN A 67 -19.83 -2.57 -31.29
C GLN A 67 -18.79 -3.49 -30.63
N ILE A 68 -18.80 -3.60 -29.31
CA ILE A 68 -17.92 -4.52 -28.56
C ILE A 68 -18.17 -5.99 -28.94
N SER A 69 -19.41 -6.33 -29.29
CA SER A 69 -19.78 -7.71 -29.63
C SER A 69 -19.35 -8.12 -31.04
N ILE A 70 -19.35 -7.19 -32.01
CA ILE A 70 -19.04 -7.47 -33.42
C ILE A 70 -17.58 -7.19 -33.79
N THR A 71 -16.89 -6.32 -33.05
CA THR A 71 -15.51 -5.95 -33.39
C THR A 71 -14.56 -7.09 -33.01
N GLU A 72 -13.72 -7.51 -33.95
CA GLU A 72 -12.68 -8.52 -33.71
C GLU A 72 -11.47 -7.94 -32.95
N PHE A 73 -10.91 -8.76 -32.07
CA PHE A 73 -9.68 -8.56 -31.32
C PHE A 73 -8.73 -9.72 -31.61
N THR A 74 -7.45 -9.40 -31.83
CA THR A 74 -6.39 -10.41 -31.98
C THR A 74 -5.44 -10.29 -30.80
N CYS A 75 -5.36 -11.34 -29.99
CA CYS A 75 -4.42 -11.41 -28.88
C CYS A 75 -3.00 -11.70 -29.36
N ASN A 76 -2.00 -11.27 -28.60
CA ASN A 76 -0.59 -11.59 -28.83
C ASN A 76 -0.26 -13.09 -28.75
N CYS A 77 -1.14 -13.91 -28.18
CA CYS A 77 -1.03 -15.37 -28.26
C CYS A 77 -1.39 -15.94 -29.64
N GLY A 78 -1.94 -15.11 -30.54
CA GLY A 78 -2.42 -15.49 -31.88
C GLY A 78 -3.92 -15.82 -31.94
N ALA A 79 -4.62 -15.89 -30.81
CA ALA A 79 -6.06 -16.11 -30.78
C ALA A 79 -6.85 -14.91 -31.33
N LYS A 80 -7.87 -15.19 -32.14
CA LYS A 80 -8.81 -14.19 -32.66
C LYS A 80 -10.18 -14.42 -32.07
N MET A 81 -10.83 -13.35 -31.61
CA MET A 81 -12.13 -13.40 -30.94
C MET A 81 -12.81 -12.03 -30.97
N PRO A 82 -14.13 -11.92 -30.75
CA PRO A 82 -14.74 -10.61 -30.52
C PRO A 82 -14.25 -10.00 -29.20
N TYR A 83 -14.25 -8.67 -29.09
CA TYR A 83 -13.86 -7.95 -27.86
C TYR A 83 -14.65 -8.44 -26.64
N SER A 84 -15.93 -8.77 -26.80
CA SER A 84 -16.78 -9.34 -25.73
C SER A 84 -16.21 -10.62 -25.09
N GLY A 85 -15.43 -11.41 -25.84
CA GLY A 85 -14.79 -12.63 -25.34
C GLY A 85 -13.43 -12.41 -24.66
N TYR A 86 -12.84 -11.21 -24.77
CA TYR A 86 -11.50 -10.90 -24.26
C TYR A 86 -11.35 -11.20 -22.77
N ASN A 87 -12.31 -10.77 -21.95
CA ASN A 87 -12.22 -10.91 -20.49
C ASN A 87 -12.15 -12.39 -20.05
N ASN A 88 -12.85 -13.27 -20.77
CA ASN A 88 -12.77 -14.72 -20.52
C ASN A 88 -11.40 -15.27 -20.94
N HIS A 89 -10.92 -14.87 -22.12
CA HIS A 89 -9.60 -15.26 -22.61
C HIS A 89 -8.46 -14.82 -21.68
N MET A 90 -8.56 -13.65 -21.07
CA MET A 90 -7.55 -13.13 -20.15
C MET A 90 -7.23 -14.11 -19.00
N GLY A 91 -8.23 -14.85 -18.51
CA GLY A 91 -8.06 -15.83 -17.44
C GLY A 91 -7.29 -17.09 -17.85
N GLU A 92 -7.28 -17.43 -19.14
CA GLU A 92 -6.73 -18.69 -19.66
C GLU A 92 -5.53 -18.48 -20.60
N CYS A 93 -5.25 -17.24 -20.99
CA CYS A 93 -4.22 -16.91 -21.95
C CYS A 93 -2.80 -17.12 -21.41
N THR A 94 -2.06 -18.03 -22.04
CA THR A 94 -0.67 -18.35 -21.68
C THR A 94 0.27 -17.16 -21.87
N SER A 95 0.09 -16.37 -22.93
CA SER A 95 0.90 -15.17 -23.19
C SER A 95 0.69 -14.10 -22.12
N ILE A 96 -0.56 -13.80 -21.75
CA ILE A 96 -0.86 -12.83 -20.68
C ILE A 96 -0.29 -13.33 -19.35
N ARG A 97 -0.48 -14.62 -19.03
CA ARG A 97 0.10 -15.23 -17.82
C ARG A 97 1.62 -15.12 -17.79
N ALA A 98 2.30 -15.32 -18.91
CA ALA A 98 3.74 -15.17 -19.01
C ALA A 98 4.20 -13.73 -18.81
N LEU A 99 3.47 -12.75 -19.38
CA LEU A 99 3.74 -11.32 -19.18
C LEU A 99 3.59 -10.91 -17.71
N ILE A 100 2.50 -11.32 -17.06
CA ILE A 100 2.28 -11.05 -15.62
C ILE A 100 3.40 -11.68 -14.80
N LYS A 101 3.77 -12.94 -15.08
CA LYS A 101 4.87 -13.62 -14.38
C LYS A 101 6.18 -12.84 -14.49
N HIS A 102 6.53 -12.41 -15.69
CA HIS A 102 7.74 -11.63 -15.91
C HIS A 102 7.70 -10.26 -15.22
N ALA A 103 6.54 -9.57 -15.26
CA ALA A 103 6.36 -8.31 -14.56
C ALA A 103 6.49 -8.46 -13.04
N VAL A 104 5.96 -9.54 -12.46
CA VAL A 104 6.14 -9.86 -11.04
C VAL A 104 7.62 -10.10 -10.75
N GLU A 105 8.29 -10.98 -11.49
CA GLU A 105 9.70 -11.32 -11.28
C GLU A 105 10.64 -10.09 -11.37
N THR A 106 10.31 -9.13 -12.23
CA THR A 106 11.13 -7.92 -12.44
C THR A 106 10.82 -6.79 -11.46
N THR A 107 9.64 -6.80 -10.83
CA THR A 107 9.20 -5.76 -9.88
C THR A 107 9.14 -6.23 -8.43
N GLU A 108 9.26 -7.54 -8.18
CA GLU A 108 9.26 -8.12 -6.85
C GLU A 108 10.50 -7.64 -6.09
N LYS A 109 10.26 -6.81 -5.08
CA LYS A 109 11.31 -6.46 -4.12
C LYS A 109 11.62 -7.71 -3.31
N PRO A 110 12.91 -8.04 -3.09
CA PRO A 110 13.25 -9.12 -2.17
C PRO A 110 12.58 -8.85 -0.82
N PRO A 111 12.07 -9.89 -0.13
CA PRO A 111 11.42 -9.72 1.16
C PRO A 111 12.40 -9.01 2.09
N VAL A 112 12.11 -7.75 2.39
CA VAL A 112 12.84 -7.02 3.44
C VAL A 112 12.53 -7.73 4.75
N PRO A 113 13.55 -8.16 5.51
CA PRO A 113 13.33 -8.73 6.83
C PRO A 113 12.44 -7.79 7.63
N VAL A 114 11.27 -8.27 8.05
CA VAL A 114 10.35 -7.46 8.85
C VAL A 114 10.98 -7.28 10.21
N VAL A 115 11.62 -6.14 10.40
CA VAL A 115 12.25 -5.78 11.66
C VAL A 115 11.17 -5.28 12.61
N ASN A 116 11.02 -5.89 13.78
CA ASN A 116 10.10 -5.39 14.78
C ASN A 116 10.62 -4.07 15.37
N ARG A 117 9.93 -2.96 15.09
CA ARG A 117 10.28 -1.61 15.55
C ARG A 117 9.29 -1.03 16.58
N TRP A 118 8.24 -1.77 16.91
CA TRP A 118 7.08 -1.22 17.60
C TRP A 118 7.04 -1.60 19.07
N THR A 119 7.16 -2.90 19.38
CA THR A 119 6.97 -3.39 20.74
C THR A 119 8.02 -4.44 21.10
N PHE A 120 8.40 -4.49 22.37
CA PHE A 120 9.53 -5.28 22.85
C PHE A 120 9.14 -6.10 24.08
N LYS A 121 9.81 -7.25 24.25
CA LYS A 121 9.80 -8.01 25.50
C LYS A 121 10.86 -7.44 26.43
N CYS A 122 10.55 -7.33 27.73
CA CYS A 122 11.54 -7.00 28.73
C CYS A 122 12.60 -8.11 28.85
N PRO A 123 13.91 -7.79 28.79
CA PRO A 123 14.97 -8.79 28.96
C PRO A 123 15.10 -9.39 30.38
N SER A 124 14.50 -8.76 31.39
CA SER A 124 14.69 -9.13 32.80
C SER A 124 13.44 -9.64 33.51
N CYS A 125 12.30 -9.71 32.82
CA CYS A 125 11.06 -10.28 33.33
C CYS A 125 10.14 -10.67 32.16
N ASP A 126 8.97 -11.24 32.45
CA ASP A 126 8.04 -11.68 31.41
C ASP A 126 7.09 -10.62 30.86
N GLN A 127 7.31 -9.34 31.19
CA GLN A 127 6.54 -8.24 30.60
C GLN A 127 6.80 -8.16 29.08
N ARG A 128 5.71 -8.09 28.30
CA ARG A 128 5.70 -8.07 26.82
C ARG A 128 4.99 -6.83 26.30
N ASN A 129 5.06 -6.64 24.97
CA ASN A 129 4.35 -5.59 24.24
C ASN A 129 4.66 -4.18 24.76
N LEU A 130 5.87 -3.98 25.27
CA LEU A 130 6.33 -2.67 25.72
C LEU A 130 6.72 -1.88 24.47
N ASP A 131 6.01 -0.80 24.19
CA ASP A 131 6.52 0.19 23.25
C ASP A 131 7.82 0.80 23.80
N ARG A 132 8.47 1.63 23.00
CA ARG A 132 9.79 2.18 23.37
C ARG A 132 9.76 2.95 24.70
N GLN A 133 8.76 3.82 24.87
CA GLN A 133 8.61 4.61 26.08
C GLN A 133 8.24 3.75 27.28
N GLY A 134 7.31 2.80 27.10
CA GLY A 134 6.95 1.81 28.11
C GLY A 134 8.14 0.96 28.52
N LEU A 135 9.06 0.63 27.61
CA LEU A 135 10.30 -0.09 27.95
C LEU A 135 11.22 0.78 28.82
N LEU A 136 11.42 2.06 28.48
CA LEU A 136 12.20 3.01 29.29
C LEU A 136 11.64 3.15 30.70
N ASP A 137 10.33 3.38 30.80
CA ASP A 137 9.64 3.60 32.07
C ASP A 137 9.64 2.32 32.91
N HIS A 138 9.31 1.18 32.30
CA HIS A 138 9.34 -0.13 32.96
C HIS A 138 10.73 -0.44 33.54
N TYR A 139 11.78 -0.26 32.75
CA TYR A 139 13.15 -0.58 33.20
C TYR A 139 13.63 0.37 34.30
N SER A 140 13.30 1.66 34.19
CA SER A 140 13.65 2.67 35.20
C SER A 140 12.96 2.43 36.54
N GLN A 141 11.79 1.81 36.56
CA GLN A 141 11.01 1.53 37.78
C GLN A 141 11.31 0.16 38.37
N ARG A 142 11.50 -0.87 37.53
CA ARG A 142 11.54 -2.28 37.97
C ARG A 142 12.94 -2.91 37.92
N HIS A 143 13.89 -2.34 37.16
CA HIS A 143 15.16 -2.99 36.83
C HIS A 143 16.37 -2.04 36.84
N ARG A 144 16.39 -1.04 37.73
CA ARG A 144 17.54 -0.11 37.87
C ARG A 144 18.85 -0.88 38.05
N GLY A 145 19.82 -0.61 37.17
CA GLY A 145 21.16 -1.21 37.24
C GLY A 145 21.27 -2.67 36.80
N LYS A 146 20.21 -3.28 36.23
CA LYS A 146 20.31 -4.63 35.67
C LYS A 146 21.01 -4.61 34.30
N SER A 147 21.77 -5.67 34.04
CA SER A 147 22.33 -5.97 32.73
C SER A 147 21.31 -6.66 31.83
N GLY A 148 21.49 -6.54 30.52
CA GLY A 148 20.64 -7.20 29.54
C GLY A 148 20.97 -6.81 28.11
N VAL A 149 20.50 -7.62 27.16
CA VAL A 149 20.54 -7.28 25.74
C VAL A 149 19.47 -6.24 25.46
N CYS A 150 19.81 -5.16 24.75
CA CYS A 150 18.83 -4.17 24.32
C CYS A 150 17.94 -4.74 23.21
N PRO A 151 16.62 -4.91 23.43
CA PRO A 151 15.74 -5.50 22.41
C PRO A 151 15.54 -4.57 21.22
N ILE A 152 15.74 -3.25 21.39
CA ILE A 152 15.66 -2.26 20.32
C ILE A 152 16.89 -2.39 19.40
N CYS A 153 18.10 -2.40 19.97
CA CYS A 153 19.32 -2.59 19.19
C CYS A 153 19.35 -3.96 18.51
N SER A 154 18.97 -5.02 19.23
CA SER A 154 18.95 -6.39 18.71
C SER A 154 18.00 -6.56 17.52
N ALA A 155 16.93 -5.75 17.43
CA ALA A 155 16.08 -5.73 16.26
C ALA A 155 16.79 -5.13 15.04
N MET A 156 17.73 -4.19 15.19
CA MET A 156 18.35 -3.52 14.04
C MET A 156 19.16 -4.50 13.18
N PRO A 157 19.21 -4.32 11.84
CA PRO A 157 20.00 -5.21 10.96
C PRO A 157 21.49 -5.27 11.30
N TRP A 158 22.02 -4.23 11.92
CA TRP A 158 23.41 -4.12 12.39
C TRP A 158 23.54 -4.30 13.92
N GLY A 159 22.48 -4.73 14.59
CA GLY A 159 22.48 -5.04 16.02
C GLY A 159 23.15 -6.38 16.31
N ASP A 160 23.79 -6.48 17.46
CA ASP A 160 24.29 -7.77 17.98
C ASP A 160 23.31 -8.31 19.03
N PRO A 161 22.59 -9.42 18.76
CA PRO A 161 21.68 -10.04 19.71
C PRO A 161 22.35 -10.59 20.97
N ASN A 162 23.68 -10.77 20.97
CA ASN A 162 24.44 -11.28 22.11
C ASN A 162 25.11 -10.16 22.91
N TYR A 163 25.04 -8.90 22.46
CA TYR A 163 25.64 -7.79 23.18
C TYR A 163 24.85 -7.47 24.45
N VAL A 164 25.44 -7.79 25.61
CA VAL A 164 24.88 -7.51 26.92
C VAL A 164 25.39 -6.17 27.43
N SER A 165 24.48 -5.20 27.59
CA SER A 165 24.80 -3.96 28.29
C SER A 165 24.93 -4.23 29.79
N SER A 166 25.98 -3.72 30.42
CA SER A 166 26.19 -3.85 31.88
C SER A 166 25.13 -3.10 32.69
N ASN A 167 24.57 -2.02 32.14
CA ASN A 167 23.45 -1.28 32.71
C ASN A 167 22.48 -0.89 31.60
N LEU A 168 21.51 -1.77 31.35
CA LEU A 168 20.59 -1.60 30.23
C LEU A 168 19.70 -0.36 30.41
N ASN A 169 19.37 0.03 31.65
CA ASN A 169 18.61 1.26 31.90
C ASN A 169 19.35 2.51 31.40
N SER A 170 20.63 2.64 31.71
CA SER A 170 21.46 3.76 31.26
C SER A 170 21.59 3.78 29.73
N HIS A 171 21.76 2.61 29.11
CA HIS A 171 21.80 2.46 27.67
C HIS A 171 20.47 2.91 27.01
N LEU A 172 19.33 2.43 27.50
CA LEU A 172 18.01 2.81 26.98
C LEU A 172 17.82 4.33 27.07
N GLN A 173 18.11 4.93 28.22
CA GLN A 173 17.96 6.38 28.45
C GLN A 173 18.90 7.23 27.58
N SER A 174 20.11 6.75 27.28
CA SER A 174 21.07 7.50 26.45
C SER A 174 20.86 7.32 24.95
N ARG A 175 20.40 6.14 24.49
CA ARG A 175 20.33 5.79 23.07
C ARG A 175 18.92 5.73 22.49
N HIS A 176 17.90 5.57 23.34
CA HIS A 176 16.53 5.30 22.92
C HIS A 176 15.47 6.20 23.56
N LYS A 177 15.88 7.17 24.39
CA LYS A 177 14.97 8.18 24.98
C LYS A 177 14.28 9.02 23.91
N TYR A 178 14.95 9.30 22.80
CA TYR A 178 14.38 10.06 21.69
C TYR A 178 14.13 9.14 20.49
N ASP A 179 12.99 9.34 19.84
CA ASP A 179 12.63 8.56 18.66
C ASP A 179 12.89 9.34 17.37
N THR A 180 13.92 8.95 16.64
CA THR A 180 14.24 9.54 15.34
C THR A 180 13.08 9.41 14.36
N ASP A 181 12.29 8.33 14.41
CA ASP A 181 11.13 8.13 13.51
C ASP A 181 9.95 9.07 13.86
N THR A 182 9.90 9.62 15.08
CA THR A 182 8.89 10.61 15.49
C THR A 182 9.24 12.03 15.05
N TYR A 183 10.53 12.33 14.86
CA TYR A 183 11.02 13.66 14.46
C TYR A 183 11.37 13.77 12.97
N THR A 184 11.61 12.64 12.30
CA THR A 184 11.91 12.62 10.86
C THR A 184 10.61 12.49 10.08
N ASP A 185 9.90 13.59 9.94
CA ASP A 185 8.82 13.67 8.97
C ASP A 185 9.43 13.83 7.57
N TYR A 186 9.49 12.76 6.79
CA TYR A 186 10.03 12.77 5.42
C TYR A 186 9.25 13.66 4.45
N SER A 187 8.13 14.26 4.89
CA SER A 187 7.41 15.29 4.14
C SER A 187 7.85 16.73 4.47
N MET A 188 8.69 16.91 5.49
CA MET A 188 9.22 18.20 5.93
C MET A 188 10.66 18.39 5.45
N ASP A 189 11.00 19.64 5.10
CA ASP A 189 12.37 20.09 4.84
C ASP A 189 13.24 20.01 6.10
N ASP A 190 14.54 19.76 5.94
CA ASP A 190 15.52 19.57 7.00
C ASP A 190 15.57 20.79 7.95
N ASP A 191 15.41 22.01 7.42
CA ASP A 191 15.37 23.24 8.21
C ASP A 191 14.12 23.30 9.11
N ALA A 192 12.97 22.82 8.61
CA ALA A 192 11.73 22.76 9.36
C ALA A 192 11.79 21.70 10.48
N ILE A 193 12.45 20.57 10.21
CA ILE A 193 12.72 19.53 11.22
C ILE A 193 13.62 20.08 12.32
N LEU A 194 14.72 20.76 11.96
CA LEU A 194 15.66 21.33 12.93
C LEU A 194 14.98 22.35 13.84
N GLN A 195 14.18 23.26 13.28
CA GLN A 195 13.50 24.29 14.06
C GLN A 195 12.49 23.71 15.06
N LYS A 196 11.78 22.64 14.67
CA LYS A 196 10.86 21.90 15.54
C LYS A 196 11.59 21.21 16.68
N VAL A 197 12.68 20.49 16.38
CA VAL A 197 13.50 19.81 17.40
C VAL A 197 14.07 20.81 18.42
N LEU A 198 14.50 21.99 17.97
CA LEU A 198 14.98 23.06 18.85
C LEU A 198 13.85 23.61 19.75
N GLN A 199 12.65 23.80 19.20
CA GLN A 199 11.48 24.21 20.00
C GLN A 199 11.10 23.16 21.05
N ASP A 200 11.04 21.89 20.68
CA ASP A 200 10.68 20.81 21.62
C ASP A 200 11.73 20.64 22.72
N SER A 201 13.02 20.86 22.39
CA SER A 201 14.12 20.87 23.35
C SER A 201 14.02 22.01 24.37
N LEU A 202 13.46 23.16 23.97
CA LEU A 202 13.23 24.30 24.86
C LEU A 202 12.04 24.08 25.80
N HIS A 203 11.04 23.30 25.37
CA HIS A 203 9.82 23.04 26.14
C HIS A 203 9.94 21.85 27.11
N ASN A 204 10.86 20.90 26.88
CA ASN A 204 11.08 19.72 27.74
C ASN A 204 12.14 19.94 28.85
N ARG A 205 12.26 21.16 29.38
CA ARG A 205 13.15 21.49 30.52
C ARG A 205 12.47 21.30 31.87
#